data_AF-A0A2V3DLQ1-F1
#
_entry.id   AF-A0A2V3DLQ1-F1
#
_cell.length_a   1.000
_cell.length_b   1.000
_cell.length_c   1.000
_cell.angle_alpha   90.00
_cell.angle_beta   90.00
_cell.angle_gamma   90.00
#
_symmetry.space_group_name_H-M   'P 1'
#
loop_
_entity.id
_entity.type
_entity.pdbx_description
1 polymer ?
#
loop_
_entity_poly.entity_id
_entity_poly.type
_entity_poly.pdbx_seq_one_letter_code
_entity_poly.pdbx_strand_id
1 'polypeptide(L)'
;MMSVMTAQPPLPVAMALDAVPLGLAGSMVKDGTGGAVYLHGQVAFSWDAGDEAGRRWAAVKLAAMKAAGVGEIAAVFDVTPSTVWLWKQLLAEGGIVALVPEKKGPKKASRLTDTVITRIVELRRSGLSQQAVGNAVGVSEFSVRRALKIAAEQATTDAAETTATEGVPEVLEPAPAQQFELPLLPAPAPRTAERAAAGLLEGAAPVFSRSAHGRHAGLFLAFPALETTGLLACARQVYGALPNGFYGLETILIDSVLRALAGEARAEGATRFDPVELGRVLGLDRAPEVKTIRRRISQLAETGKAGELITALAKHHLAGTGPDGGNLAAILYVDGHVRAYQGTKKVGKIYSTRLKFPVPATEETWVTDAHGAPVFVVMAAPGASLAAELRDLLPELRTAIGDERRVLVGFDRGGWSPAL
;
A
#
# COMPACT_ATOMS: atom_id res chain seq x y z
N MET A 1 -24.03 29.39 9.05
CA MET A 1 -23.10 28.33 9.49
C MET A 1 -22.89 27.40 8.31
N MET A 2 -21.80 27.59 7.55
CA MET A 2 -21.44 26.72 6.44
C MET A 2 -20.93 25.40 7.01
N SER A 3 -21.66 24.32 6.77
CA SER A 3 -21.21 22.96 7.05
C SER A 3 -20.09 22.63 6.08
N VAL A 4 -18.85 22.65 6.57
CA VAL A 4 -17.69 22.15 5.84
C VAL A 4 -17.81 20.62 5.81
N MET A 5 -18.48 20.08 4.80
CA MET A 5 -18.44 18.63 4.49
C MET A 5 -17.19 18.34 3.65
N THR A 6 -16.01 18.44 4.25
CA THR A 6 -14.79 17.81 3.75
C THR A 6 -14.48 16.60 4.61
N ALA A 7 -15.30 15.56 4.51
CA ALA A 7 -14.86 14.22 4.87
C ALA A 7 -14.55 13.51 3.55
N GLN A 8 -13.36 13.78 3.01
CA GLN A 8 -12.81 12.94 1.96
C GLN A 8 -12.75 11.51 2.53
N PRO A 9 -13.43 10.52 1.93
CA PRO A 9 -13.32 9.16 2.42
C PRO A 9 -11.85 8.76 2.31
N PRO A 10 -11.30 8.18 3.38
CA PRO A 10 -9.90 7.83 3.39
C PRO A 10 -9.57 6.83 2.29
N LEU A 11 -8.42 7.04 1.64
CA LEU A 11 -7.98 6.20 0.53
C LEU A 11 -7.74 4.78 1.05
N PRO A 12 -8.34 3.74 0.43
CA PRO A 12 -8.13 2.34 0.80
C PRO A 12 -6.85 1.79 0.15
N VAL A 13 -5.79 2.61 0.06
CA VAL A 13 -4.56 2.27 -0.65
C VAL A 13 -3.38 2.51 0.29
N ALA A 14 -2.54 1.50 0.45
CA ALA A 14 -1.28 1.63 1.17
C ALA A 14 -0.34 2.54 0.35
N MET A 15 0.15 3.62 0.97
CA MET A 15 0.95 4.65 0.28
C MET A 15 2.44 4.27 0.12
N ALA A 16 2.85 3.09 0.60
CA ALA A 16 4.22 2.60 0.54
C ALA A 16 4.28 1.21 -0.10
N LEU A 17 5.27 0.99 -0.98
CA LEU A 17 5.43 -0.22 -1.78
C LEU A 17 5.61 -1.49 -0.94
N ASP A 18 6.26 -1.39 0.22
CA ASP A 18 6.56 -2.54 1.10
C ASP A 18 5.61 -2.62 2.30
N ALA A 19 4.43 -1.98 2.20
CA ALA A 19 3.49 -1.93 3.29
C ALA A 19 2.70 -3.25 3.43
N VAL A 20 2.75 -3.86 4.60
CA VAL A 20 1.95 -5.04 4.93
C VAL A 20 0.52 -4.59 5.28
N PRO A 21 -0.53 -5.14 4.64
CA PRO A 21 -1.90 -4.80 4.96
C PRO A 21 -2.26 -5.10 6.43
N LEU A 22 -3.01 -4.19 7.06
CA LEU A 22 -3.53 -4.33 8.42
C LEU A 22 -5.04 -4.12 8.40
N GLY A 23 -5.79 -5.22 8.24
CA GLY A 23 -7.24 -5.18 8.03
C GLY A 23 -7.62 -4.46 6.72
N LEU A 24 -8.84 -3.92 6.65
CA LEU A 24 -9.37 -3.23 5.45
C LEU A 24 -8.96 -1.75 5.35
N ALA A 25 -8.48 -1.18 6.44
CA ALA A 25 -8.31 0.26 6.60
C ALA A 25 -6.86 0.67 6.92
N GLY A 26 -5.98 -0.28 7.20
CA GLY A 26 -4.63 -0.02 7.66
C GLY A 26 -3.55 -0.67 6.82
N SER A 27 -2.34 -0.14 6.92
CA SER A 27 -1.12 -0.77 6.41
C SER A 27 0.05 -0.41 7.32
N MET A 28 1.05 -1.29 7.43
CA MET A 28 2.25 -1.06 8.22
C MET A 28 3.49 -1.14 7.34
N VAL A 29 4.40 -0.19 7.50
CA VAL A 29 5.73 -0.21 6.91
C VAL A 29 6.73 -0.44 8.05
N LYS A 30 7.70 -1.32 7.83
CA LYS A 30 8.79 -1.57 8.77
C LYS A 30 10.10 -1.71 8.00
N ASP A 31 11.11 -0.95 8.41
CA ASP A 31 12.43 -0.95 7.81
C ASP A 31 13.54 -0.95 8.89
N GLY A 32 14.79 -0.78 8.48
CA GLY A 32 15.93 -0.73 9.40
C GLY A 32 15.96 0.52 10.31
N THR A 33 15.13 1.53 10.03
CA THR A 33 15.04 2.79 10.76
C THR A 33 13.87 2.83 11.74
N GLY A 34 12.93 1.88 11.68
CA GLY A 34 11.80 1.81 12.57
C GLY A 34 10.55 1.21 11.92
N GLY A 35 9.39 1.71 12.31
CA GLY A 35 8.14 1.34 11.66
C GLY A 35 7.05 2.39 11.81
N ALA A 36 6.11 2.37 10.87
CA ALA A 36 4.96 3.28 10.83
C ALA A 36 3.70 2.51 10.45
N VAL A 37 2.59 2.86 11.11
CA VAL A 37 1.26 2.34 10.81
C VAL A 37 0.43 3.46 10.22
N TYR A 38 -0.05 3.23 9.01
CA TYR A 38 -0.96 4.10 8.30
C TYR A 38 -2.37 3.56 8.51
N LEU A 39 -3.25 4.35 9.12
CA LEU A 39 -4.68 4.12 9.07
C LEU A 39 -5.24 5.08 8.05
N HIS A 40 -6.00 4.58 7.09
CA HIS A 40 -6.74 5.45 6.19
C HIS A 40 -5.84 6.40 5.36
N GLY A 41 -4.61 5.95 5.08
CA GLY A 41 -3.57 6.71 4.39
C GLY A 41 -2.85 7.76 5.25
N GLN A 42 -3.18 7.87 6.54
CA GLN A 42 -2.56 8.80 7.48
C GLN A 42 -1.69 8.04 8.49
N VAL A 43 -0.51 8.58 8.82
CA VAL A 43 0.34 8.01 9.88
C VAL A 43 -0.39 8.14 11.21
N ALA A 44 -0.78 7.01 11.78
CA ALA A 44 -1.43 6.94 13.10
C ALA A 44 -0.42 6.65 14.20
N PHE A 45 0.60 5.84 13.89
CA PHE A 45 1.67 5.47 14.81
C PHE A 45 3.00 5.42 14.06
N SER A 46 4.08 5.83 14.71
CA SER A 46 5.45 5.66 14.23
C SER A 46 6.37 5.41 15.42
N TRP A 47 7.44 4.66 15.19
CA TRP A 47 8.48 4.40 16.18
C TRP A 47 9.83 4.25 15.47
N ASP A 48 10.90 4.67 16.15
CA ASP A 48 12.27 4.56 15.64
C ASP A 48 12.85 3.15 15.89
N ALA A 49 13.98 2.88 15.24
CA ALA A 49 14.76 1.67 15.46
C ALA A 49 15.16 1.54 16.94
N GLY A 50 14.71 0.47 17.59
CA GLY A 50 14.98 0.20 19.00
C GLY A 50 13.94 0.78 19.97
N ASP A 51 12.97 1.59 19.50
CA ASP A 51 11.83 2.01 20.32
C ASP A 51 10.78 0.88 20.44
N GLU A 52 11.14 -0.11 21.26
CA GLU A 52 10.27 -1.22 21.57
C GLU A 52 9.03 -0.81 22.37
N ALA A 53 9.09 0.28 23.15
CA ALA A 53 7.94 0.75 23.91
C ALA A 53 6.89 1.38 22.98
N GLY A 54 7.31 2.24 22.04
CA GLY A 54 6.45 2.81 21.02
C GLY A 54 5.84 1.75 20.11
N ARG A 55 6.63 0.77 19.66
CA ARG A 55 6.14 -0.38 18.88
C ARG A 55 5.04 -1.16 19.61
N ARG A 56 5.27 -1.50 20.89
CA ARG A 56 4.28 -2.23 21.71
C ARG A 56 3.02 -1.41 21.96
N TRP A 57 3.20 -0.13 22.22
CA TRP A 57 2.10 0.80 22.43
C TRP A 57 1.21 0.92 21.19
N ALA A 58 1.81 1.03 20.00
CA ALA A 58 1.09 1.05 18.73
C ALA A 58 0.22 -0.22 18.56
N ALA A 59 0.78 -1.42 18.76
CA ALA A 59 0.03 -2.67 18.67
C ALA A 59 -1.17 -2.72 19.64
N VAL A 60 -0.98 -2.31 20.89
CA VAL A 60 -2.05 -2.29 21.89
C VAL A 60 -3.13 -1.28 21.54
N LYS A 61 -2.77 -0.09 21.06
CA LYS A 61 -3.74 0.95 20.67
C LYS A 61 -4.54 0.54 19.44
N LEU A 62 -3.90 -0.08 18.44
CA LEU A 62 -4.58 -0.63 17.26
C LEU A 62 -5.62 -1.69 17.66
N ALA A 63 -5.27 -2.58 18.60
CA ALA A 63 -6.19 -3.57 19.13
C ALA A 63 -7.35 -2.92 19.93
N ALA A 64 -7.07 -1.88 20.71
CA ALA A 64 -8.07 -1.18 21.51
C ALA A 64 -9.08 -0.40 20.64
N MET A 65 -8.62 0.24 19.56
CA MET A 65 -9.49 0.94 18.62
C MET A 65 -10.19 0.02 17.61
N LYS A 66 -9.90 -1.29 17.66
CA LYS A 66 -10.42 -2.30 16.73
C LYS A 66 -10.10 -1.97 15.26
N ALA A 67 -8.89 -1.49 15.00
CA ALA A 67 -8.43 -1.16 13.65
C ALA A 67 -8.37 -2.39 12.73
N ALA A 68 -8.05 -3.57 13.29
CA ALA A 68 -8.00 -4.86 12.61
C ALA A 68 -8.24 -5.99 13.62
N GLY A 69 -8.35 -7.23 13.15
CA GLY A 69 -8.42 -8.39 14.04
C GLY A 69 -7.14 -8.56 14.86
N VAL A 70 -7.24 -9.02 16.11
CA VAL A 70 -6.05 -9.18 16.98
C VAL A 70 -5.03 -10.16 16.39
N GLY A 71 -5.50 -11.18 15.64
CA GLY A 71 -4.64 -12.10 14.90
C GLY A 71 -3.83 -11.41 13.79
N GLU A 72 -4.48 -10.52 13.04
CA GLU A 72 -3.85 -9.73 11.97
C GLU A 72 -2.84 -8.74 12.56
N ILE A 73 -3.21 -8.02 13.63
CA ILE A 73 -2.30 -7.12 14.35
C ILE A 73 -1.08 -7.90 14.84
N ALA A 74 -1.28 -9.06 15.45
CA ALA A 74 -0.19 -9.87 15.95
C ALA A 74 0.77 -10.31 14.83
N ALA A 75 0.21 -10.78 13.70
CA ALA A 75 0.99 -11.20 12.54
C ALA A 75 1.83 -10.04 11.96
N VAL A 76 1.21 -8.88 11.75
CA VAL A 76 1.89 -7.69 11.21
C VAL A 76 3.01 -7.21 12.15
N PHE A 77 2.81 -7.31 13.47
CA PHE A 77 3.83 -6.93 14.45
C PHE A 77 4.87 -8.02 14.76
N ASP A 78 4.90 -9.14 14.03
CA ASP A 78 5.80 -10.28 14.27
C ASP A 78 5.68 -10.87 15.70
N VAL A 79 4.47 -10.93 16.25
CA VAL A 79 4.20 -11.46 17.61
C VAL A 79 2.98 -12.37 17.65
N THR A 80 2.73 -12.99 18.80
CA THR A 80 1.52 -13.79 19.02
C THR A 80 0.36 -12.94 19.56
N PRO A 81 -0.90 -13.33 19.34
CA PRO A 81 -2.06 -12.65 19.94
C PRO A 81 -1.99 -12.60 21.48
N SER A 82 -1.43 -13.64 22.11
CA SER A 82 -1.19 -13.68 23.56
C SER A 82 -0.19 -12.61 24.02
N THR A 83 0.80 -12.27 23.20
CA THR A 83 1.78 -11.22 23.48
C THR A 83 1.12 -9.83 23.43
N VAL A 84 0.26 -9.58 22.45
CA VAL A 84 -0.52 -8.33 22.37
C VAL A 84 -1.44 -8.18 23.60
N TRP A 85 -2.06 -9.28 24.04
CA TRP A 85 -2.86 -9.29 25.27
C TRP A 85 -2.03 -9.00 26.53
N LEU A 86 -0.84 -9.59 26.64
CA LEU A 86 0.09 -9.31 27.74
C LEU A 86 0.49 -7.83 27.78
N TRP A 87 0.85 -7.24 26.64
CA TRP A 87 1.17 -5.81 26.57
C TRP A 87 -0.02 -4.93 26.97
N LYS A 88 -1.25 -5.33 26.61
CA LYS A 88 -2.45 -4.62 27.04
C LYS A 88 -2.60 -4.64 28.58
N GLN A 89 -2.31 -5.77 29.23
CA GLN A 89 -2.35 -5.87 30.69
C GLN A 89 -1.25 -5.01 31.34
N LEU A 90 -0.01 -5.12 30.84
CA LEU A 90 1.11 -4.30 31.33
C LEU A 90 0.82 -2.80 31.21
N LEU A 91 0.26 -2.36 30.08
CA LEU A 91 -0.14 -0.97 29.87
C LEU A 91 -1.24 -0.53 30.86
N ALA A 92 -2.19 -1.42 31.20
CA ALA A 92 -3.26 -1.11 32.13
C ALA A 92 -2.76 -1.00 33.59
N GLU A 93 -1.81 -1.85 33.97
CA GLU A 93 -1.27 -1.92 35.33
C GLU A 93 -0.19 -0.86 35.61
N GLY A 94 0.69 -0.61 34.64
CA GLY A 94 1.89 0.22 34.83
C GLY A 94 2.10 1.30 33.78
N GLY A 95 1.10 1.59 32.95
CA GLY A 95 1.19 2.63 31.92
C GLY A 95 2.22 2.32 30.84
N ILE A 96 2.63 3.35 30.08
CA ILE A 96 3.57 3.18 28.96
C ILE A 96 4.93 2.66 29.44
N VAL A 97 5.35 3.03 30.66
CA VAL A 97 6.63 2.60 31.24
C VAL A 97 6.72 1.07 31.34
N ALA A 98 5.61 0.41 31.66
CA ALA A 98 5.55 -1.05 31.76
C ALA A 98 5.71 -1.77 30.40
N LEU A 99 5.63 -1.06 29.28
CA LEU A 99 5.91 -1.61 27.95
C LEU A 99 7.40 -1.64 27.61
N VAL A 100 8.25 -0.93 28.35
CA VAL A 100 9.71 -0.94 28.14
C VAL A 100 10.27 -2.33 28.46
N PRO A 101 11.03 -2.98 27.56
CA PRO A 101 11.63 -4.28 27.86
C PRO A 101 12.65 -4.19 29.01
N GLU A 102 12.50 -5.04 30.03
CA GLU A 102 13.55 -5.22 31.04
C GLU A 102 14.82 -5.80 30.42
N LYS A 103 15.99 -5.28 30.79
CA LYS A 103 17.28 -5.87 30.43
C LYS A 103 17.38 -7.29 31.01
N LYS A 104 17.41 -8.31 30.15
CA LYS A 104 17.65 -9.70 30.55
C LYS A 104 19.10 -9.88 30.97
N GLY A 105 19.38 -9.71 32.27
CA GLY A 105 20.65 -10.04 32.91
C GLY A 105 20.44 -10.90 34.16
N PRO A 106 21.47 -11.65 34.61
CA PRO A 106 21.37 -12.46 35.82
C PRO A 106 21.03 -11.57 37.03
N LYS A 107 19.90 -11.87 37.69
CA LYS A 107 19.22 -10.91 38.58
C LYS A 107 19.95 -10.56 39.88
N LYS A 108 21.00 -11.28 40.34
CA LYS A 108 21.81 -10.88 41.53
C LYS A 108 23.24 -11.48 41.51
N ALA A 109 24.25 -10.70 41.92
CA ALA A 109 25.60 -11.20 42.20
C ALA A 109 25.61 -11.89 43.58
N SER A 110 25.68 -13.22 43.61
CA SER A 110 25.46 -14.04 44.82
C SER A 110 26.50 -13.90 45.95
N ARG A 111 27.58 -13.12 45.78
CA ARG A 111 28.67 -13.01 46.76
C ARG A 111 29.09 -11.58 47.16
N LEU A 112 28.58 -10.54 46.49
CA LEU A 112 28.89 -9.13 46.77
C LEU A 112 27.58 -8.41 47.09
N THR A 113 27.04 -8.67 48.28
CA THR A 113 25.87 -7.94 48.80
C THR A 113 26.31 -6.57 49.33
N ASP A 114 25.39 -5.62 49.42
CA ASP A 114 25.67 -4.27 49.91
C ASP A 114 26.31 -4.27 51.31
N THR A 115 25.89 -5.20 52.16
CA THR A 115 26.49 -5.44 53.50
C THR A 115 27.98 -5.83 53.42
N VAL A 116 28.35 -6.67 52.45
CA VAL A 116 29.73 -7.10 52.22
C VAL A 116 30.57 -5.97 51.63
N ILE A 117 29.99 -5.17 50.74
CA ILE A 117 30.65 -4.00 50.15
C ILE A 117 30.96 -2.95 51.23
N THR A 118 29.98 -2.61 52.07
CA THR A 118 30.16 -1.67 53.20
C THR A 118 31.26 -2.14 54.15
N ARG A 119 31.27 -3.45 54.48
CA ARG A 119 32.30 -4.03 55.35
C ARG A 119 33.69 -3.97 54.72
N ILE A 120 33.80 -4.20 53.41
CA ILE A 120 35.06 -4.07 52.66
C ILE A 120 35.56 -2.62 52.67
N VAL A 121 34.67 -1.63 52.47
CA VAL A 121 35.03 -0.20 52.49
C VAL A 121 35.53 0.23 53.87
N GLU A 122 34.87 -0.21 54.94
CA GLU A 122 35.26 0.10 56.33
C GLU A 122 36.65 -0.47 56.66
N LEU A 123 36.90 -1.75 56.33
CA LEU A 123 38.21 -2.39 56.51
C LEU A 123 39.29 -1.79 55.59
N ARG A 124 38.91 -1.19 54.47
CA ARG A 124 39.84 -0.45 53.61
C ARG A 124 40.26 0.87 54.24
N ARG A 125 39.33 1.56 54.93
CA ARG A 125 39.59 2.83 55.64
C ARG A 125 40.50 2.67 56.86
N SER A 126 40.52 1.49 57.48
CA SER A 126 41.38 1.21 58.64
C SER A 126 42.86 0.95 58.30
N GLY A 127 43.28 1.14 57.04
CA GLY A 127 44.67 0.91 56.62
C GLY A 127 45.02 -0.55 56.30
N LEU A 128 43.98 -1.39 56.08
CA LEU A 128 44.01 -2.65 55.32
C LEU A 128 45.15 -2.81 54.30
N SER A 129 45.55 -4.00 53.87
CA SER A 129 45.87 -4.24 52.44
C SER A 129 44.67 -4.88 51.75
N GLN A 130 44.50 -4.75 50.42
CA GLN A 130 43.34 -5.38 49.72
C GLN A 130 43.30 -6.90 49.92
N GLN A 131 44.48 -7.53 50.01
CA GLN A 131 44.63 -8.96 50.27
C GLN A 131 44.22 -9.32 51.71
N ALA A 132 44.61 -8.51 52.70
CA ALA A 132 44.21 -8.71 54.10
C ALA A 132 42.69 -8.52 54.30
N VAL A 133 42.09 -7.55 53.60
CA VAL A 133 40.63 -7.35 53.61
C VAL A 133 39.90 -8.55 52.97
N GLY A 134 40.44 -9.09 51.88
CA GLY A 134 39.90 -10.29 51.24
C GLY A 134 39.88 -11.49 52.18
N ASN A 135 40.99 -11.74 52.87
CA ASN A 135 41.11 -12.82 53.86
C ASN A 135 40.14 -12.64 55.05
N ALA A 136 39.95 -11.41 55.53
CA ALA A 136 39.06 -11.12 56.65
C ALA A 136 37.56 -11.28 56.31
N VAL A 137 37.18 -11.06 55.05
CA VAL A 137 35.79 -11.13 54.57
C VAL A 137 35.48 -12.46 53.87
N GLY A 138 36.49 -13.28 53.57
CA GLY A 138 36.33 -14.55 52.87
C GLY A 138 36.14 -14.41 51.36
N VAL A 139 36.67 -13.34 50.75
CA VAL A 139 36.56 -13.03 49.32
C VAL A 139 37.94 -12.79 48.69
N SER A 140 38.04 -12.98 47.37
CA SER A 140 39.31 -12.74 46.66
C SER A 140 39.70 -11.24 46.66
N GLU A 141 40.98 -10.93 46.52
CA GLU A 141 41.47 -9.55 46.34
C GLU A 141 40.80 -8.86 45.15
N PHE A 142 40.51 -9.60 44.08
CA PHE A 142 39.75 -9.10 42.93
C PHE A 142 38.33 -8.68 43.31
N SER A 143 37.66 -9.43 44.18
CA SER A 143 36.33 -9.09 44.72
C SER A 143 36.37 -7.84 45.58
N VAL A 144 37.44 -7.65 46.37
CA VAL A 144 37.67 -6.42 47.16
C VAL A 144 37.85 -5.21 46.24
N ARG A 145 38.67 -5.33 45.20
CA ARG A 145 38.89 -4.25 44.21
C ARG A 145 37.59 -3.89 43.48
N ARG A 146 36.80 -4.90 43.10
CA ARG A 146 35.49 -4.72 42.46
C ARG A 146 34.48 -4.06 43.40
N ALA A 147 34.44 -4.45 44.67
CA ALA A 147 33.58 -3.84 45.69
C ALA A 147 33.88 -2.34 45.89
N LEU A 148 35.17 -1.97 45.95
CA LEU A 148 35.59 -0.58 46.10
C LEU A 148 35.22 0.28 44.88
N LYS A 149 35.29 -0.29 43.68
CA LYS A 149 34.84 0.39 42.46
C LYS A 149 33.33 0.64 42.47
N ILE A 150 32.54 -0.37 42.85
CA ILE A 150 31.07 -0.25 42.97
C ILE A 150 30.70 0.82 44.01
N ALA A 151 31.37 0.83 45.17
CA ALA A 151 31.14 1.84 46.20
C ALA A 151 31.49 3.26 45.75
N ALA A 152 32.53 3.42 44.92
CA ALA A 152 32.89 4.72 44.35
C ALA A 152 31.86 5.20 43.31
N GLU A 153 31.36 4.29 42.46
CA GLU A 153 30.31 4.57 41.47
C GLU A 153 28.98 4.92 42.15
N GLN A 154 28.63 4.24 43.24
CA GLN A 154 27.45 4.56 44.06
C GLN A 154 27.57 5.93 44.73
N ALA A 155 28.74 6.28 45.27
CA ALA A 155 28.99 7.61 45.85
C ALA A 155 28.92 8.76 44.81
N THR A 156 29.23 8.49 43.54
CA THR A 156 29.03 9.47 42.46
C THR A 156 27.57 9.57 41.97
N THR A 157 26.76 8.53 42.18
CA THR A 157 25.35 8.53 41.74
C THR A 157 24.47 9.28 42.74
N ASP A 158 24.71 9.15 44.04
CA ASP A 158 24.02 9.92 45.10
C ASP A 158 24.29 11.44 45.01
N ALA A 159 25.42 11.86 44.42
CA ALA A 159 25.73 13.27 44.17
C ALA A 159 25.09 13.82 42.88
N ALA A 160 24.65 12.94 41.96
CA ALA A 160 24.07 13.32 40.67
C ALA A 160 22.53 13.43 40.71
N GLU A 161 21.86 12.97 41.77
CA GLU A 161 20.39 13.03 41.92
C GLU A 161 19.83 14.41 42.33
N THR A 162 20.66 15.48 42.45
CA THR A 162 20.16 16.85 42.76
C THR A 162 20.33 17.87 41.63
N THR A 163 20.68 17.47 40.40
CA THR A 163 20.64 18.39 39.23
C THR A 163 20.16 17.69 37.96
N ALA A 164 18.89 17.28 37.95
CA ALA A 164 18.17 17.03 36.70
C ALA A 164 17.47 18.33 36.27
N THR A 165 18.21 19.20 35.60
CA THR A 165 17.62 20.32 34.85
C THR A 165 16.91 19.75 33.63
N GLU A 166 15.62 20.06 33.49
CA GLU A 166 14.79 19.73 32.34
C GLU A 166 15.43 20.25 31.05
N GLY A 167 16.09 19.35 30.31
CA GLY A 167 16.40 19.58 28.91
C GLY A 167 15.13 19.34 28.10
N VAL A 168 14.42 20.41 27.77
CA VAL A 168 13.38 20.38 26.73
C VAL A 168 14.06 19.84 25.46
N PRO A 169 13.56 18.77 24.83
CA PRO A 169 14.12 18.30 23.57
C PRO A 169 13.94 19.43 22.56
N GLU A 170 15.07 19.89 22.02
CA GLU A 170 15.12 20.82 20.91
C GLU A 170 14.36 20.16 19.75
N VAL A 171 13.18 20.71 19.46
CA VAL A 171 12.41 20.38 18.26
C VAL A 171 13.34 20.71 17.10
N LEU A 172 13.90 19.67 16.48
CA LEU A 172 14.49 19.78 15.16
C LEU A 172 13.39 20.30 14.25
N GLU A 173 13.34 21.63 14.06
CA GLU A 173 12.53 22.20 13.00
C GLU A 173 13.00 21.53 11.71
N PRO A 174 12.10 20.80 11.01
CA PRO A 174 12.48 20.21 9.74
C PRO A 174 12.98 21.37 8.88
N ALA A 175 14.22 21.26 8.39
CA ALA A 175 14.80 22.25 7.51
C ALA A 175 13.74 22.64 6.47
N PRO A 176 13.42 23.93 6.28
CA PRO A 176 12.35 24.33 5.40
C PRO A 176 12.61 23.65 4.06
N ALA A 177 11.72 22.74 3.69
CA ALA A 177 11.78 22.07 2.40
C ALA A 177 11.97 23.20 1.39
N GLN A 178 13.07 23.17 0.63
CA GLN A 178 13.32 24.18 -0.41
C GLN A 178 12.08 24.18 -1.30
N GLN A 179 11.21 25.16 -1.07
CA GLN A 179 10.05 25.37 -1.90
C GLN A 179 10.62 25.93 -3.18
N PHE A 180 10.89 25.03 -4.13
CA PHE A 180 11.18 25.44 -5.49
C PHE A 180 10.02 26.35 -5.91
N GLU A 181 10.30 27.61 -6.21
CA GLU A 181 9.31 28.52 -6.78
C GLU A 181 8.89 27.93 -8.13
N LEU A 182 7.76 27.21 -8.11
CA LEU A 182 7.17 26.65 -9.30
C LEU A 182 6.31 27.74 -9.95
N PRO A 183 6.43 27.94 -11.28
CA PRO A 183 5.60 28.91 -11.98
C PRO A 183 4.12 28.52 -11.84
N LEU A 184 3.25 29.50 -11.63
CA LEU A 184 1.82 29.28 -11.52
C LEU A 184 1.24 28.96 -12.91
N LEU A 185 0.80 27.71 -13.12
CA LEU A 185 0.10 27.26 -14.32
C LEU A 185 0.67 27.83 -15.63
N PRO A 186 1.98 27.69 -15.92
CA PRO A 186 2.58 28.29 -17.12
C PRO A 186 1.89 27.76 -18.38
N ALA A 187 1.73 28.60 -19.41
CA ALA A 187 1.19 28.11 -20.68
C ALA A 187 2.04 26.93 -21.20
N PRO A 188 1.42 25.80 -21.60
CA PRO A 188 2.18 24.69 -22.18
C PRO A 188 2.93 25.13 -23.44
N ALA A 189 4.10 24.54 -23.67
CA ALA A 189 4.86 24.79 -24.89
C ALA A 189 4.04 24.35 -26.11
N PRO A 190 3.93 25.19 -27.17
CA PRO A 190 3.14 24.84 -28.35
C PRO A 190 3.77 23.65 -29.08
N ARG A 191 2.99 22.57 -29.26
CA ARG A 191 3.44 21.35 -29.96
C ARG A 191 3.12 21.41 -31.46
N THR A 192 3.21 22.60 -32.07
CA THR A 192 2.77 22.86 -33.45
C THR A 192 3.54 22.05 -34.49
N ALA A 193 4.85 21.89 -34.34
CA ALA A 193 5.67 21.09 -35.25
C ALA A 193 5.23 19.62 -35.28
N GLU A 194 5.02 19.00 -34.13
CA GLU A 194 4.54 17.62 -34.05
C GLU A 194 3.10 17.48 -34.52
N ARG A 195 2.25 18.47 -34.26
CA ARG A 195 0.88 18.48 -34.80
C ARG A 195 0.87 18.57 -36.32
N ALA A 196 1.76 19.36 -36.91
CA ALA A 196 1.94 19.43 -38.36
C ALA A 196 2.50 18.11 -38.93
N ALA A 197 3.40 17.45 -38.19
CA ALA A 197 3.98 16.16 -38.57
C ALA A 197 3.14 14.95 -38.11
N ALA A 198 1.93 15.13 -37.57
CA ALA A 198 1.17 14.07 -36.91
C ALA A 198 0.99 12.81 -37.78
N GLY A 199 0.80 12.96 -39.10
CA GLY A 199 0.68 11.81 -40.02
C GLY A 199 1.93 10.94 -40.15
N LEU A 200 3.09 11.40 -39.66
CA LEU A 200 4.38 10.72 -39.69
C LEU A 200 4.86 10.26 -38.30
N LEU A 201 4.09 10.58 -37.25
CA LEU A 201 4.44 10.28 -35.86
C LEU A 201 3.58 9.15 -35.32
N GLU A 202 4.18 8.19 -34.64
CA GLU A 202 3.43 7.16 -33.91
C GLU A 202 2.62 7.76 -32.73
N GLY A 203 3.18 8.81 -32.12
CA GLY A 203 2.61 9.58 -31.02
C GLY A 203 3.59 10.66 -30.58
N ALA A 204 3.09 11.76 -30.01
CA ALA A 204 3.93 12.78 -29.40
C ALA A 204 4.46 12.29 -28.04
N ALA A 205 5.76 12.44 -27.80
CA ALA A 205 6.36 12.06 -26.52
C ALA A 205 5.92 13.01 -25.39
N PRO A 206 5.67 12.50 -24.17
CA PRO A 206 5.32 13.35 -23.04
C PRO A 206 6.50 14.26 -22.66
N VAL A 207 6.22 15.54 -22.46
CA VAL A 207 7.14 16.56 -21.97
C VAL A 207 6.45 17.29 -20.82
N PHE A 208 6.98 17.11 -19.61
CA PHE A 208 6.44 17.71 -18.40
C PHE A 208 7.12 19.05 -18.10
N SER A 209 6.32 20.07 -17.87
CA SER A 209 6.79 21.37 -17.42
C SER A 209 6.49 21.55 -15.94
N ARG A 210 7.45 22.13 -15.21
CA ARG A 210 7.26 22.55 -13.81
C ARG A 210 6.04 23.47 -13.70
N SER A 211 5.14 23.20 -12.76
CA SER A 211 3.91 23.98 -12.55
C SER A 211 3.43 23.88 -11.11
N ALA A 212 3.05 25.00 -10.52
CA ALA A 212 2.26 25.03 -9.29
C ALA A 212 0.76 24.94 -9.60
N HIS A 213 -0.05 24.52 -8.61
CA HIS A 213 -1.52 24.56 -8.64
C HIS A 213 -2.22 23.76 -9.75
N GLY A 214 -1.57 22.72 -10.30
CA GLY A 214 -2.21 21.85 -11.29
C GLY A 214 -3.46 21.18 -10.71
N ARG A 215 -4.64 21.47 -11.28
CA ARG A 215 -5.94 21.06 -10.72
C ARG A 215 -6.05 19.54 -10.54
N HIS A 216 -5.42 18.79 -11.44
CA HIS A 216 -5.46 17.32 -11.47
C HIS A 216 -4.13 16.68 -11.10
N ALA A 217 -3.23 17.39 -10.42
CA ALA A 217 -1.90 16.86 -10.07
C ALA A 217 -1.96 15.58 -9.22
N GLY A 218 -3.03 15.37 -8.44
CA GLY A 218 -3.23 14.12 -7.69
C GLY A 218 -3.30 12.86 -8.57
N LEU A 219 -3.63 13.00 -9.86
CA LEU A 219 -3.60 11.89 -10.82
C LEU A 219 -2.21 11.34 -11.06
N PHE A 220 -1.14 12.06 -10.73
CA PHE A 220 0.23 11.53 -10.82
C PHE A 220 0.46 10.31 -9.90
N LEU A 221 -0.32 10.19 -8.82
CA LEU A 221 -0.26 9.04 -7.92
C LEU A 221 -0.71 7.74 -8.59
N ALA A 222 -1.40 7.82 -9.74
CA ALA A 222 -1.83 6.65 -10.49
C ALA A 222 -0.70 5.97 -11.26
N PHE A 223 0.37 6.68 -11.64
CA PHE A 223 1.39 6.14 -12.55
C PHE A 223 2.12 4.91 -11.99
N PRO A 224 2.57 4.88 -10.71
CA PRO A 224 3.19 3.68 -10.16
C PRO A 224 2.24 2.47 -10.18
N ALA A 225 0.97 2.66 -9.81
CA ALA A 225 -0.02 1.60 -9.85
C ALA A 225 -0.36 1.17 -11.29
N LEU A 226 -0.37 2.10 -12.24
CA LEU A 226 -0.57 1.80 -13.65
C LEU A 226 0.58 0.95 -14.21
N GLU A 227 1.82 1.25 -13.83
CA GLU A 227 2.99 0.47 -14.26
C GLU A 227 2.91 -0.98 -13.77
N THR A 228 2.50 -1.20 -12.52
CA THR A 228 2.37 -2.57 -11.97
C THR A 228 1.31 -3.40 -12.70
N THR A 229 0.28 -2.78 -13.27
CA THR A 229 -0.74 -3.50 -14.07
C THR A 229 -0.20 -4.10 -15.37
N GLY A 230 0.93 -3.60 -15.88
CA GLY A 230 1.46 -4.02 -17.18
C GLY A 230 0.63 -3.57 -18.39
N LEU A 231 -0.36 -2.67 -18.22
CA LEU A 231 -1.29 -2.27 -19.28
C LEU A 231 -0.59 -1.78 -20.54
N LEU A 232 0.37 -0.87 -20.40
CA LEU A 232 1.05 -0.25 -21.54
C LEU A 232 1.93 -1.26 -22.28
N ALA A 233 2.68 -2.07 -21.54
CA ALA A 233 3.53 -3.12 -22.11
C ALA A 233 2.70 -4.19 -22.85
N CYS A 234 1.62 -4.68 -22.23
CA CYS A 234 0.71 -5.65 -22.85
C CYS A 234 0.03 -5.06 -24.10
N ALA A 235 -0.41 -3.80 -24.04
CA ALA A 235 -1.01 -3.13 -25.19
C ALA A 235 -0.02 -2.95 -26.34
N ARG A 236 1.23 -2.56 -26.05
CA ARG A 236 2.30 -2.46 -27.04
C ARG A 236 2.59 -3.81 -27.68
N GLN A 237 2.61 -4.90 -26.90
CA GLN A 237 2.81 -6.25 -27.42
C GLN A 237 1.69 -6.69 -28.37
N VAL A 238 0.43 -6.43 -28.01
CA VAL A 238 -0.75 -6.92 -28.75
C VAL A 238 -1.08 -6.06 -29.96
N TYR A 239 -1.15 -4.74 -29.77
CA TYR A 239 -1.54 -3.81 -30.83
C TYR A 239 -0.34 -3.30 -31.63
N GLY A 240 0.87 -3.33 -31.07
CA GLY A 240 1.98 -2.57 -31.62
C GLY A 240 1.68 -1.09 -31.43
N ALA A 241 1.21 -0.44 -32.48
CA ALA A 241 0.94 1.00 -32.52
C ALA A 241 -0.49 1.30 -32.97
N LEU A 242 -0.99 2.48 -32.61
CA LEU A 242 -2.11 3.08 -33.32
C LEU A 242 -1.62 3.67 -34.65
N PRO A 243 -2.52 3.86 -35.64
CA PRO A 243 -2.17 4.62 -36.85
C PRO A 243 -1.59 6.00 -36.48
N ASN A 244 -0.58 6.44 -37.24
CA ASN A 244 0.13 7.68 -36.98
C ASN A 244 -0.80 8.85 -36.65
N GLY A 245 -0.39 9.63 -35.65
CA GLY A 245 -1.05 10.84 -35.22
C GLY A 245 -0.46 11.35 -33.91
N PHE A 246 -0.81 12.58 -33.55
CA PHE A 246 -0.29 13.23 -32.35
C PHE A 246 -0.56 12.45 -31.05
N TYR A 247 -1.75 11.87 -30.92
CA TYR A 247 -2.11 11.01 -29.78
C TYR A 247 -1.89 9.55 -30.14
N GLY A 248 -0.83 8.96 -29.55
CA GLY A 248 -0.44 7.56 -29.76
C GLY A 248 -1.17 6.58 -28.84
N LEU A 249 -0.79 5.30 -28.90
CA LEU A 249 -1.42 4.21 -28.13
C LEU A 249 -1.38 4.48 -26.62
N GLU A 250 -0.18 4.69 -26.08
CA GLU A 250 0.02 4.90 -24.64
C GLU A 250 -0.75 6.12 -24.14
N THR A 251 -0.71 7.23 -24.88
CA THR A 251 -1.45 8.45 -24.52
C THR A 251 -2.95 8.20 -24.38
N ILE A 252 -3.56 7.42 -25.28
CA ILE A 252 -4.99 7.13 -25.25
C ILE A 252 -5.35 6.20 -24.09
N LEU A 253 -4.47 5.26 -23.75
CA LEU A 253 -4.67 4.35 -22.61
C LEU A 253 -4.51 5.10 -21.28
N ILE A 254 -3.44 5.89 -21.12
CA ILE A 254 -3.21 6.71 -19.93
C ILE A 254 -4.37 7.70 -19.75
N ASP A 255 -4.77 8.42 -20.81
CA ASP A 255 -5.94 9.32 -20.77
C ASP A 255 -7.20 8.58 -20.29
N SER A 256 -7.43 7.36 -20.77
CA SER A 256 -8.59 6.55 -20.36
C SER A 256 -8.55 6.16 -18.88
N VAL A 257 -7.39 5.73 -18.38
CA VAL A 257 -7.19 5.39 -16.96
C VAL A 257 -7.37 6.63 -16.08
N LEU A 258 -6.72 7.73 -16.43
CA LEU A 258 -6.78 8.97 -15.66
C LEU A 258 -8.19 9.56 -15.60
N ARG A 259 -8.92 9.57 -16.73
CA ARG A 259 -10.32 9.98 -16.74
C ARG A 259 -11.20 9.04 -15.92
N ALA A 260 -10.98 7.74 -15.98
CA ALA A 260 -11.74 6.77 -15.17
C ALA A 260 -11.52 6.98 -13.67
N LEU A 261 -10.27 7.20 -13.24
CA LEU A 261 -9.92 7.51 -11.85
C LEU A 261 -10.53 8.82 -11.36
N ALA A 262 -10.68 9.79 -12.27
CA ALA A 262 -11.38 11.05 -12.00
C ALA A 262 -12.93 10.93 -12.06
N GLY A 263 -13.48 9.72 -12.24
CA GLY A 263 -14.93 9.46 -12.26
C GLY A 263 -15.59 9.62 -13.63
N GLU A 264 -14.81 9.86 -14.68
CA GLU A 264 -15.27 10.27 -16.02
C GLU A 264 -14.85 9.26 -17.10
N ALA A 265 -15.09 7.96 -16.84
CA ALA A 265 -14.57 6.85 -17.66
C ALA A 265 -15.00 6.86 -19.14
N ARG A 266 -16.11 7.52 -19.48
CA ARG A 266 -16.63 7.57 -20.86
C ARG A 266 -15.86 8.59 -21.70
N ALA A 267 -15.85 8.42 -23.02
CA ALA A 267 -15.23 9.39 -23.93
C ALA A 267 -15.82 10.81 -23.77
N GLU A 268 -17.13 10.92 -23.51
CA GLU A 268 -17.83 12.19 -23.27
C GLU A 268 -17.38 12.87 -21.98
N GLY A 269 -16.86 12.08 -21.02
CA GLY A 269 -16.28 12.57 -19.78
C GLY A 269 -15.12 13.53 -20.00
N ALA A 270 -14.43 13.45 -21.15
CA ALA A 270 -13.40 14.42 -21.53
C ALA A 270 -13.90 15.88 -21.54
N THR A 271 -15.20 16.11 -21.77
CA THR A 271 -15.81 17.47 -21.72
C THR A 271 -15.87 18.08 -20.32
N ARG A 272 -15.57 17.29 -19.27
CA ARG A 272 -15.54 17.75 -17.87
C ARG A 272 -14.17 18.26 -17.44
N PHE A 273 -13.16 18.07 -18.28
CA PHE A 273 -11.80 18.53 -18.04
C PHE A 273 -11.53 19.79 -18.86
N ASP A 274 -10.74 20.69 -18.30
CA ASP A 274 -10.00 21.63 -19.13
C ASP A 274 -8.93 20.82 -19.90
N PRO A 275 -8.93 20.84 -21.25
CA PRO A 275 -7.99 20.05 -22.03
C PRO A 275 -6.53 20.40 -21.77
N VAL A 276 -6.22 21.66 -21.44
CA VAL A 276 -4.85 22.08 -21.08
C VAL A 276 -4.47 21.49 -19.74
N GLU A 277 -5.36 21.54 -18.74
CA GLU A 277 -5.08 21.01 -17.40
C GLU A 277 -4.85 19.50 -17.39
N LEU A 278 -5.68 18.73 -18.11
CA LEU A 278 -5.44 17.28 -18.26
C LEU A 278 -4.21 17.02 -19.15
N GLY A 279 -3.95 17.88 -20.14
CA GLY A 279 -2.73 17.85 -20.96
C GLY A 279 -1.46 17.91 -20.11
N ARG A 280 -1.42 18.76 -19.08
CA ARG A 280 -0.27 18.86 -18.15
C ARG A 280 0.06 17.51 -17.47
N VAL A 281 -0.96 16.75 -17.08
CA VAL A 281 -0.79 15.43 -16.44
C VAL A 281 -0.36 14.37 -17.46
N LEU A 282 -0.76 14.53 -18.73
CA LEU A 282 -0.34 13.67 -19.84
C LEU A 282 1.05 14.03 -20.40
N GLY A 283 1.66 15.13 -19.96
CA GLY A 283 2.90 15.65 -20.56
C GLY A 283 2.69 16.23 -21.97
N LEU A 284 1.50 16.74 -22.26
CA LEU A 284 1.13 17.32 -23.56
C LEU A 284 0.65 18.76 -23.40
N ASP A 285 0.62 19.49 -24.51
CA ASP A 285 0.01 20.83 -24.55
C ASP A 285 -1.50 20.78 -24.31
N ARG A 286 -2.14 19.65 -24.65
CA ARG A 286 -3.58 19.45 -24.53
C ARG A 286 -3.95 17.97 -24.55
N ALA A 287 -4.90 17.56 -23.71
CA ALA A 287 -5.56 16.26 -23.74
C ALA A 287 -6.38 16.03 -25.03
N PRO A 288 -6.62 14.77 -25.44
CA PRO A 288 -7.44 14.46 -26.61
C PRO A 288 -8.92 14.79 -26.39
N GLU A 289 -9.55 15.37 -27.42
CA GLU A 289 -10.99 15.66 -27.42
C GLU A 289 -11.84 14.41 -27.70
N VAL A 290 -13.13 14.46 -27.37
CA VAL A 290 -14.09 13.33 -27.52
C VAL A 290 -14.02 12.67 -28.90
N LYS A 291 -13.96 13.48 -29.98
CA LYS A 291 -13.87 12.98 -31.36
C LYS A 291 -12.60 12.15 -31.58
N THR A 292 -11.48 12.59 -31.01
CA THR A 292 -10.19 11.89 -31.11
C THR A 292 -10.23 10.59 -30.31
N ILE A 293 -10.71 10.65 -29.06
CA ILE A 293 -10.83 9.48 -28.19
C ILE A 293 -11.68 8.40 -28.88
N ARG A 294 -12.89 8.76 -29.34
CA ARG A 294 -13.78 7.84 -30.05
C ARG A 294 -13.12 7.22 -31.28
N ARG A 295 -12.47 8.04 -32.12
CA ARG A 295 -11.75 7.54 -33.31
C ARG A 295 -10.64 6.56 -32.94
N ARG A 296 -9.83 6.86 -31.91
CA ARG A 296 -8.73 5.99 -31.49
C ARG A 296 -9.24 4.67 -30.88
N ILE A 297 -10.28 4.73 -30.06
CA ILE A 297 -10.94 3.53 -29.52
C ILE A 297 -11.54 2.68 -30.65
N SER A 298 -12.18 3.30 -31.65
CA SER A 298 -12.68 2.58 -32.84
C SER A 298 -11.56 1.88 -33.59
N GLN A 299 -10.41 2.52 -33.79
CA GLN A 299 -9.25 1.91 -34.44
C GLN A 299 -8.75 0.67 -33.67
N LEU A 300 -8.71 0.71 -32.33
CA LEU A 300 -8.38 -0.48 -31.53
C LEU A 300 -9.44 -1.57 -31.70
N ALA A 301 -10.72 -1.21 -31.60
CA ALA A 301 -11.82 -2.16 -31.71
C ALA A 301 -11.87 -2.86 -33.08
N GLU A 302 -11.56 -2.14 -34.16
CA GLU A 302 -11.52 -2.65 -35.53
C GLU A 302 -10.45 -3.73 -35.74
N THR A 303 -9.40 -3.78 -34.91
CA THR A 303 -8.39 -4.84 -34.99
C THR A 303 -8.89 -6.20 -34.47
N GLY A 304 -9.97 -6.23 -33.68
CA GLY A 304 -10.48 -7.46 -33.06
C GLY A 304 -9.61 -8.04 -31.94
N LYS A 305 -8.52 -7.38 -31.54
CA LYS A 305 -7.52 -7.89 -30.57
C LYS A 305 -7.84 -7.65 -29.10
N ALA A 306 -9.08 -7.27 -28.77
CA ALA A 306 -9.48 -7.00 -27.39
C ALA A 306 -9.29 -8.22 -26.46
N GLY A 307 -9.66 -9.41 -26.95
CA GLY A 307 -9.44 -10.66 -26.22
C GLY A 307 -7.96 -10.94 -25.96
N GLU A 308 -7.10 -10.75 -26.97
CA GLU A 308 -5.64 -10.93 -26.84
C GLU A 308 -5.03 -10.00 -25.78
N LEU A 309 -5.47 -8.73 -25.73
CA LEU A 309 -5.03 -7.80 -24.68
C LEU A 309 -5.43 -8.29 -23.29
N ILE A 310 -6.69 -8.72 -23.14
CA ILE A 310 -7.22 -9.22 -21.89
C ILE A 310 -6.43 -10.48 -21.44
N THR A 311 -6.14 -11.40 -22.35
CA THR A 311 -5.30 -12.57 -22.08
C THR A 311 -3.88 -12.19 -21.67
N ALA A 312 -3.27 -11.19 -22.33
CA ALA A 312 -1.93 -10.72 -22.00
C ALA A 312 -1.88 -10.11 -20.59
N LEU A 313 -2.86 -9.28 -20.24
CA LEU A 313 -3.02 -8.70 -18.90
C LEU A 313 -3.21 -9.79 -17.83
N ALA A 314 -4.05 -10.79 -18.10
CA ALA A 314 -4.26 -11.92 -17.18
C ALA A 314 -2.95 -12.68 -16.92
N LYS A 315 -2.17 -12.95 -17.97
CA LYS A 315 -0.86 -13.62 -17.83
C LYS A 315 0.13 -12.78 -17.03
N HIS A 316 0.18 -11.46 -17.27
CA HIS A 316 1.00 -10.54 -16.49
C HIS A 316 0.63 -10.59 -15.00
N HIS A 317 -0.67 -10.49 -14.70
CA HIS A 317 -1.18 -10.56 -13.32
C HIS A 317 -0.85 -11.90 -12.64
N LEU A 318 -1.09 -13.03 -13.33
CA LEU A 318 -0.88 -14.37 -12.79
C LEU A 318 0.60 -14.80 -12.71
N ALA A 319 1.48 -14.11 -13.43
CA ALA A 319 2.93 -14.26 -13.33
C ALA A 319 3.53 -13.40 -12.19
N GLY A 320 2.78 -12.41 -11.69
CA GLY A 320 3.15 -11.64 -10.51
C GLY A 320 3.22 -12.52 -9.26
N THR A 321 4.23 -12.30 -8.43
CA THR A 321 4.34 -12.93 -7.11
C THR A 321 3.48 -12.18 -6.10
N GLY A 322 2.78 -12.92 -5.23
CA GLY A 322 2.10 -12.33 -4.07
C GLY A 322 3.10 -11.69 -3.09
N PRO A 323 2.61 -10.95 -2.08
CA PRO A 323 3.45 -10.23 -1.10
C PRO A 323 4.53 -11.10 -0.43
N ASP A 324 4.28 -12.39 -0.27
CA ASP A 324 5.17 -13.34 0.42
C ASP A 324 6.03 -14.19 -0.53
N GLY A 325 6.06 -13.89 -1.84
CA GLY A 325 6.81 -14.67 -2.83
C GLY A 325 6.30 -16.11 -3.05
N GLY A 326 5.16 -16.46 -2.44
CA GLY A 326 4.53 -17.77 -2.54
C GLY A 326 3.81 -17.98 -3.87
N ASN A 327 3.89 -19.21 -4.39
CA ASN A 327 3.14 -19.65 -5.57
C ASN A 327 1.66 -19.79 -5.16
N LEU A 328 0.85 -18.77 -5.42
CA LEU A 328 -0.55 -18.74 -5.02
C LEU A 328 -1.29 -19.94 -5.66
N ALA A 329 -1.95 -20.76 -4.83
CA ALA A 329 -3.11 -21.48 -5.32
C ALA A 329 -4.07 -20.41 -5.86
N ALA A 330 -4.34 -20.41 -7.16
CA ALA A 330 -5.16 -19.37 -7.76
C ALA A 330 -6.61 -19.60 -7.33
N ILE A 331 -7.03 -18.94 -6.25
CA ILE A 331 -8.44 -18.76 -5.94
C ILE A 331 -8.93 -17.67 -6.88
N LEU A 332 -9.83 -18.05 -7.77
CA LEU A 332 -10.45 -17.17 -8.73
C LEU A 332 -11.94 -17.06 -8.42
N TYR A 333 -12.42 -15.84 -8.25
CA TYR A 333 -13.84 -15.55 -8.17
C TYR A 333 -14.35 -15.16 -9.54
N VAL A 334 -15.48 -15.72 -9.94
CA VAL A 334 -16.11 -15.44 -11.24
C VAL A 334 -17.52 -14.94 -11.01
N ASP A 335 -17.83 -13.79 -11.61
CA ASP A 335 -19.13 -13.15 -11.48
C ASP A 335 -19.63 -12.52 -12.79
N GLY A 336 -20.88 -12.80 -13.14
CA GLY A 336 -21.54 -12.33 -14.36
C GLY A 336 -22.30 -11.03 -14.12
N HIS A 337 -21.97 -9.98 -14.88
CA HIS A 337 -22.59 -8.67 -14.75
C HIS A 337 -23.36 -8.27 -16.01
N VAL A 338 -24.64 -7.92 -15.84
CA VAL A 338 -25.47 -7.41 -16.94
C VAL A 338 -25.11 -5.95 -17.22
N ARG A 339 -24.58 -5.69 -18.42
CA ARG A 339 -24.31 -4.33 -18.91
C ARG A 339 -25.32 -3.92 -19.97
N ALA A 340 -26.07 -2.85 -19.66
CA ALA A 340 -27.00 -2.27 -20.61
C ALA A 340 -26.28 -1.76 -21.86
N TYR A 341 -26.74 -2.21 -23.02
CA TYR A 341 -26.24 -1.79 -24.32
C TYR A 341 -26.92 -0.47 -24.72
N GLN A 342 -26.11 0.57 -24.91
CA GLN A 342 -26.56 1.92 -25.27
C GLN A 342 -26.28 2.28 -26.74
N GLY A 343 -25.83 1.31 -27.54
CA GLY A 343 -25.55 1.54 -28.96
C GLY A 343 -26.79 1.43 -29.85
N THR A 344 -26.58 1.54 -31.15
CA THR A 344 -27.65 1.56 -32.15
C THR A 344 -27.98 0.18 -32.73
N LYS A 345 -27.18 -0.85 -32.45
CA LYS A 345 -27.43 -2.21 -32.95
C LYS A 345 -28.58 -2.88 -32.18
N LYS A 346 -29.38 -3.68 -32.88
CA LYS A 346 -30.40 -4.51 -32.25
C LYS A 346 -29.73 -5.71 -31.57
N VAL A 347 -29.80 -5.78 -30.25
CA VAL A 347 -29.28 -6.88 -29.44
C VAL A 347 -30.38 -7.50 -28.58
N GLY A 348 -30.15 -8.72 -28.07
CA GLY A 348 -31.05 -9.39 -27.15
C GLY A 348 -31.30 -8.60 -25.87
N LYS A 349 -32.42 -8.87 -25.20
CA LYS A 349 -32.75 -8.24 -23.91
C LYS A 349 -32.42 -9.19 -22.77
N ILE A 350 -31.78 -8.67 -21.73
CA ILE A 350 -31.46 -9.38 -20.49
C ILE A 350 -32.08 -8.60 -19.33
N TYR A 351 -32.57 -9.31 -18.31
CA TYR A 351 -33.11 -8.66 -17.11
C TYR A 351 -31.97 -7.97 -16.36
N SER A 352 -32.01 -6.64 -16.26
CA SER A 352 -31.06 -5.91 -15.41
C SER A 352 -31.60 -5.83 -14.00
N THR A 353 -30.92 -6.43 -13.02
CA THR A 353 -31.27 -6.33 -11.59
C THR A 353 -31.24 -4.89 -11.09
N ARG A 354 -30.27 -4.10 -11.57
CA ARG A 354 -30.14 -2.66 -11.25
C ARG A 354 -31.33 -1.83 -11.75
N LEU A 355 -31.80 -2.09 -12.98
CA LEU A 355 -32.91 -1.35 -13.57
C LEU A 355 -34.27 -1.99 -13.26
N LYS A 356 -34.29 -3.25 -12.81
CA LYS A 356 -35.47 -4.07 -12.51
C LYS A 356 -36.38 -4.36 -13.71
N PHE A 357 -35.86 -4.32 -14.94
CA PHE A 357 -36.59 -4.73 -16.15
C PHE A 357 -35.67 -5.23 -17.27
N PRO A 358 -36.20 -5.97 -18.28
CA PRO A 358 -35.42 -6.41 -19.44
C PRO A 358 -34.99 -5.24 -20.33
N VAL A 359 -33.67 -5.10 -20.52
CA VAL A 359 -33.05 -4.08 -21.36
C VAL A 359 -32.17 -4.73 -22.43
N PRO A 360 -31.98 -4.11 -23.60
CA PRO A 360 -30.91 -4.49 -24.51
C PRO A 360 -29.58 -4.48 -23.73
N ALA A 361 -28.91 -5.62 -23.64
CA ALA A 361 -27.75 -5.78 -22.78
C ALA A 361 -26.85 -6.92 -23.25
N THR A 362 -25.60 -6.85 -22.80
CA THR A 362 -24.62 -7.94 -22.86
C THR A 362 -24.28 -8.37 -21.44
N GLU A 363 -23.78 -9.58 -21.28
CA GLU A 363 -23.23 -10.04 -20.01
C GLU A 363 -21.71 -9.94 -20.05
N GLU A 364 -21.11 -9.47 -18.97
CA GLU A 364 -19.66 -9.37 -18.79
C GLU A 364 -19.30 -10.27 -17.62
N THR A 365 -18.52 -11.32 -17.88
CA THR A 365 -18.05 -12.24 -16.84
C THR A 365 -16.69 -11.78 -16.34
N TRP A 366 -16.64 -11.32 -15.09
CA TRP A 366 -15.44 -10.83 -14.44
C TRP A 366 -14.77 -11.95 -13.65
N VAL A 367 -13.45 -12.06 -13.78
CA VAL A 367 -12.62 -12.97 -12.99
C VAL A 367 -11.66 -12.16 -12.12
N THR A 368 -11.73 -12.38 -10.81
CA THR A 368 -10.86 -11.72 -9.82
C THR A 368 -10.07 -12.75 -9.01
N ASP A 369 -8.95 -12.32 -8.43
CA ASP A 369 -8.16 -13.16 -7.53
C ASP A 369 -8.68 -13.16 -6.08
N ALA A 370 -7.96 -13.83 -5.18
CA ALA A 370 -8.29 -13.92 -3.75
C ALA A 370 -8.39 -12.55 -3.05
N HIS A 371 -7.73 -11.52 -3.58
CA HIS A 371 -7.71 -10.16 -3.04
C HIS A 371 -8.72 -9.25 -3.76
N GLY A 372 -9.50 -9.79 -4.71
CA GLY A 372 -10.45 -9.04 -5.52
C GLY A 372 -9.80 -8.23 -6.64
N ALA A 373 -8.52 -8.44 -6.94
CA ALA A 373 -7.88 -7.76 -8.05
C ALA A 373 -8.38 -8.34 -9.38
N PRO A 374 -8.67 -7.51 -10.39
CA PRO A 374 -9.21 -7.96 -11.67
C PRO A 374 -8.14 -8.72 -12.46
N VAL A 375 -8.40 -9.99 -12.78
CA VAL A 375 -7.50 -10.82 -13.60
C VAL A 375 -7.87 -10.67 -15.07
N PHE A 376 -9.14 -10.83 -15.42
CA PHE A 376 -9.67 -10.53 -16.75
C PHE A 376 -11.20 -10.45 -16.76
N VAL A 377 -11.74 -9.99 -17.90
CA VAL A 377 -13.18 -9.92 -18.16
C VAL A 377 -13.49 -10.56 -19.51
N VAL A 378 -14.62 -11.25 -19.61
CA VAL A 378 -15.06 -11.94 -20.82
C VAL A 378 -16.39 -11.35 -21.23
N MET A 379 -16.44 -10.89 -22.47
CA MET A 379 -17.67 -10.37 -23.05
C MET A 379 -18.47 -11.55 -23.61
N ALA A 380 -19.57 -11.88 -22.95
CA ALA A 380 -20.47 -12.93 -23.39
C ALA A 380 -21.00 -12.66 -24.81
N ALA A 381 -21.06 -13.72 -25.63
CA ALA A 381 -21.96 -13.68 -26.78
C ALA A 381 -23.41 -13.54 -26.27
N PRO A 382 -24.26 -12.71 -26.91
CA PRO A 382 -25.63 -12.52 -26.45
C PRO A 382 -26.39 -13.85 -26.28
N GLY A 383 -26.88 -14.12 -25.07
CA GLY A 383 -27.64 -15.35 -24.74
C GLY A 383 -26.79 -16.51 -24.20
N ALA A 384 -25.48 -16.34 -24.03
CA ALA A 384 -24.66 -17.27 -23.25
C ALA A 384 -25.02 -17.19 -21.76
N SER A 385 -24.73 -18.27 -21.03
CA SER A 385 -24.88 -18.32 -19.57
C SER A 385 -23.51 -18.38 -18.93
N LEU A 386 -23.38 -17.86 -17.70
CA LEU A 386 -22.14 -17.94 -16.91
C LEU A 386 -21.52 -19.35 -16.90
N ALA A 387 -22.34 -20.40 -16.81
CA ALA A 387 -21.85 -21.79 -16.80
C ALA A 387 -21.28 -22.23 -18.16
N ALA A 388 -21.84 -21.76 -19.27
CA ALA A 388 -21.31 -22.02 -20.60
C ALA A 388 -20.01 -21.24 -20.82
N GLU A 389 -19.96 -19.97 -20.41
CA GLU A 389 -18.76 -19.15 -20.48
C GLU A 389 -17.63 -19.73 -19.63
N LEU A 390 -17.91 -20.15 -18.40
CA LEU A 390 -16.93 -20.83 -17.56
C LEU A 390 -16.34 -22.05 -18.25
N ARG A 391 -17.16 -22.88 -18.93
CA ARG A 391 -16.66 -24.04 -19.68
C ARG A 391 -15.67 -23.64 -20.77
N ASP A 392 -15.97 -22.57 -21.50
CA ASP A 392 -15.15 -22.10 -22.61
C ASP A 392 -13.88 -21.38 -22.11
N LEU A 393 -13.93 -20.78 -20.91
CA LEU A 393 -12.81 -20.04 -20.32
C LEU A 393 -11.79 -20.88 -19.56
N LEU A 394 -12.23 -22.00 -18.99
CA LEU A 394 -11.36 -22.87 -18.18
C LEU A 394 -10.08 -23.35 -18.90
N PRO A 395 -10.08 -23.67 -20.22
CA PRO A 395 -8.86 -24.02 -20.95
C PRO A 395 -7.85 -22.87 -21.07
N GLU A 396 -8.31 -21.64 -21.34
CA GLU A 396 -7.42 -20.47 -21.43
C GLU A 396 -6.86 -20.11 -20.06
N LEU A 397 -7.71 -20.16 -19.02
CA LEU A 397 -7.31 -20.06 -17.62
C LEU A 397 -6.24 -21.08 -17.26
N ARG A 398 -6.44 -22.35 -17.66
CA ARG A 398 -5.46 -23.42 -17.43
C ARG A 398 -4.13 -23.12 -18.08
N THR A 399 -4.16 -22.64 -19.33
CA THR A 399 -2.96 -22.28 -20.08
C THR A 399 -2.20 -21.12 -19.44
N ALA A 400 -2.92 -20.09 -18.95
CA ALA A 400 -2.31 -18.95 -18.29
C ALA A 400 -1.71 -19.31 -16.92
N ILE A 401 -2.35 -20.22 -16.19
CA ILE A 401 -1.92 -20.62 -14.85
C ILE A 401 -0.83 -21.70 -14.90
N GLY A 402 -0.84 -22.57 -15.91
CA GLY A 402 0.03 -23.74 -16.01
C GLY A 402 -0.53 -24.96 -15.26
N ASP A 403 -0.04 -26.14 -15.63
CA ASP A 403 -0.60 -27.42 -15.18
C ASP A 403 -0.20 -27.80 -13.75
N GLU A 404 0.89 -27.23 -13.24
CA GLU A 404 1.42 -27.57 -11.92
C GLU A 404 0.67 -26.87 -10.77
N ARG A 405 -0.03 -25.76 -11.07
CA ARG A 405 -0.72 -24.96 -10.05
C ARG A 405 -2.16 -25.45 -9.86
N ARG A 406 -2.53 -25.73 -8.60
CA ARG A 406 -3.93 -25.98 -8.21
C ARG A 406 -4.71 -24.67 -8.31
N VAL A 407 -5.89 -24.73 -8.93
CA VAL A 407 -6.79 -23.60 -9.12
C VAL A 407 -8.12 -23.93 -8.50
N LEU A 408 -8.65 -23.01 -7.71
CA LEU A 408 -9.99 -23.09 -7.16
C LEU A 408 -10.81 -21.97 -7.79
N VAL A 409 -11.90 -22.34 -8.47
CA VAL A 409 -12.81 -21.37 -9.09
C VAL A 409 -14.08 -21.31 -8.25
N GLY A 410 -14.31 -20.18 -7.60
CA GLY A 410 -15.56 -19.85 -6.92
C GLY A 410 -16.45 -19.02 -7.84
N PHE A 411 -17.73 -19.35 -7.94
CA PHE A 411 -18.70 -18.57 -8.70
C PHE A 411 -20.06 -18.65 -8.05
N ASP A 412 -20.83 -17.56 -8.12
CA ASP A 412 -22.22 -17.57 -7.68
C ASP A 412 -23.10 -18.14 -8.80
N ARG A 413 -23.87 -19.18 -8.46
CA ARG A 413 -24.92 -19.70 -9.34
C ARG A 413 -26.18 -18.94 -9.00
N GLY A 414 -26.34 -17.75 -9.58
CA GLY A 414 -27.52 -16.92 -9.38
C GLY A 414 -28.82 -17.75 -9.44
N GLY A 415 -29.47 -17.91 -8.28
CA GLY A 415 -30.76 -18.58 -8.15
C GLY A 415 -30.73 -20.11 -8.19
N TRP A 416 -29.85 -20.79 -7.45
CA TRP A 416 -30.03 -22.23 -7.19
C TRP A 416 -31.33 -22.47 -6.40
N SER A 417 -32.28 -23.17 -7.02
CA SER A 417 -33.44 -23.79 -6.36
C SER A 417 -33.25 -25.31 -6.43
N PRO A 418 -33.46 -26.06 -5.33
CA PRO A 418 -33.41 -27.53 -5.35
C PRO A 418 -34.40 -28.20 -6.32
N ALA A 419 -35.32 -27.44 -6.92
CA ALA A 419 -36.43 -27.93 -7.74
C ALA A 419 -36.26 -27.71 -9.26
N LEU A 420 -35.07 -27.31 -9.74
CA LEU A 420 -34.76 -27.13 -11.17
C LEU A 420 -33.70 -28.11 -11.67
#